data_AF-A0A973CHM3-F1
#
_entry.id   AF-A0A973CHM3-F1
#
_cell.length_a   1.000
_cell.length_b   1.000
_cell.length_c   1.000
_cell.angle_alpha   90.00
_cell.angle_beta   90.00
_cell.angle_gamma   90.00
#
_symmetry.space_group_name_H-M   'P 1'
#
loop_
_entity.id
_entity.type
_entity.pdbx_description
1 polymer ?
#
loop_
_entity_poly.entity_id
_entity_poly.type
_entity_poly.pdbx_seq_one_letter_code
_entity_poly.pdbx_strand_id
1 'polypeptide(L)' 'MKIHIIYLEDEMLLSKANYKDWREIQTKFEAYKASLGPWGEDEIIEYLKEDYSELYIENKEKIMNYFKSKEVELNL' A
#
# COMPACT_ATOMS: atom_id res chain seq x y z
N MET A 1 8.06 -10.41 -0.89
CA MET A 1 8.01 -9.14 -1.65
C MET A 1 7.97 -7.98 -0.66
N LYS A 2 8.34 -6.77 -1.08
CA LYS A 2 8.38 -5.58 -0.22
C LYS A 2 7.39 -4.56 -0.76
N ILE A 3 6.46 -4.09 0.08
CA ILE A 3 5.30 -3.28 -0.31
C ILE A 3 5.26 -2.03 0.57
N HIS A 4 5.05 -0.87 -0.05
CA HIS A 4 4.74 0.37 0.65
C HIS A 4 3.23 0.56 0.79
N ILE A 5 2.79 1.04 1.94
CA ILE A 5 1.50 1.70 2.08
C ILE A 5 1.75 3.19 1.88
N ILE A 6 1.05 3.81 0.94
CA ILE A 6 1.20 5.22 0.60
C ILE A 6 -0.13 5.91 0.88
N TYR A 7 -0.08 6.95 1.71
CA TYR A 7 -1.20 7.82 2.00
C TYR A 7 -1.18 8.99 1.02
N LEU A 8 -2.24 9.10 0.23
CA LEU A 8 -2.55 10.29 -0.53
C LEU A 8 -3.59 11.13 0.23
N GLU A 9 -3.96 12.28 -0.33
CA GLU A 9 -4.98 13.16 0.26
C GLU A 9 -6.30 12.42 0.53
N ASP A 10 -6.80 11.68 -0.46
CA ASP A 10 -8.15 11.08 -0.42
C ASP A 10 -8.14 9.54 -0.52
N GLU A 11 -6.98 8.91 -0.69
CA GLU A 11 -6.88 7.46 -0.90
C GLU A 11 -5.63 6.83 -0.28
N MET A 12 -5.70 5.52 -0.08
CA MET A 12 -4.57 4.69 0.33
C MET A 12 -4.14 3.79 -0.83
N LEU A 13 -2.82 3.68 -1.02
CA LEU A 13 -2.20 2.90 -2.08
C LEU A 13 -1.29 1.81 -1.51
N LEU A 14 -1.35 0.60 -2.05
CA LEU A 14 -0.29 -0.40 -1.90
C LEU A 14 0.61 -0.35 -3.13
N SER A 15 1.93 -0.29 -2.94
CA SER A 15 2.89 -0.23 -4.06
C SER A 15 4.05 -1.21 -3.88
N LYS A 16 4.30 -2.05 -4.88
CA LYS A 16 5.46 -2.96 -4.99
C LYS A 16 6.67 -2.30 -5.66
N ALA A 17 6.55 -1.03 -6.05
CA ALA A 17 7.66 -0.33 -6.69
C ALA A 17 8.82 -0.17 -5.70
N ASN A 18 10.03 -0.31 -6.23
CA ASN A 18 11.26 -0.08 -5.47
C ASN A 18 11.57 1.41 -5.49
N TYR A 19 11.26 2.10 -4.39
CA TYR A 19 11.64 3.49 -4.17
C TYR A 19 12.96 3.55 -3.40
N LYS A 20 13.86 4.44 -3.80
CA LYS A 20 15.10 4.69 -3.07
C LYS A 20 14.84 5.35 -1.72
N ASP A 21 13.94 6.32 -1.70
CA ASP A 21 13.49 7.03 -0.52
C ASP A 21 12.08 7.60 -0.74
N TRP A 22 11.49 8.15 0.31
CA TRP A 22 10.13 8.69 0.27
C TRP A 22 9.96 9.90 -0.67
N ARG A 23 11.04 10.58 -1.07
CA ARG A 23 10.95 11.71 -2.02
C ARG A 23 10.65 11.23 -3.42
N GLU A 24 11.08 10.03 -3.81
CA GLU A 24 10.67 9.43 -5.09
C GLU A 24 9.17 9.15 -5.11
N ILE A 25 8.60 8.70 -3.97
CA ILE A 25 7.16 8.51 -3.83
C ILE A 25 6.43 9.85 -3.95
N GLN A 26 6.89 10.88 -3.23
CA GLN A 26 6.32 12.22 -3.30
C GLN A 26 6.39 12.82 -4.71
N THR A 27 7.49 12.58 -5.43
CA THR A 27 7.66 13.08 -6.82
C THR A 27 6.68 12.38 -7.77
N LYS A 28 6.37 11.11 -7.51
CA LYS A 28 5.47 10.30 -8.33
C LYS A 28 3.99 10.58 -8.06
N PHE A 29 3.63 10.80 -6.80
CA PHE A 29 2.25 11.04 -6.38
C PHE A 29 2.09 12.45 -5.83
N GLU A 30 1.51 13.35 -6.63
CA GLU A 30 1.35 14.77 -6.27
C GLU A 30 0.61 14.97 -4.93
N ALA A 31 -0.38 14.11 -4.65
CA ALA A 31 -1.18 14.15 -3.42
C ALA A 31 -0.53 13.44 -2.22
N TYR A 32 0.76 13.11 -2.28
CA TYR A 32 1.47 12.35 -1.24
C TYR A 32 1.44 13.06 0.12
N LYS A 33 1.04 12.30 1.16
CA LYS A 33 1.10 12.73 2.57
C LYS A 33 2.18 11.99 3.35
N ALA A 34 2.20 10.67 3.23
CA ALA A 34 3.11 9.81 3.98
C ALA A 34 3.23 8.43 3.30
N SER A 35 4.24 7.65 3.69
CA SER A 35 4.33 6.24 3.36
C SER A 35 4.89 5.44 4.52
N LEU A 36 4.45 4.19 4.62
CA LEU A 36 4.96 3.19 5.55
C LEU A 36 5.71 2.09 4.80
N GLY A 37 6.55 1.38 5.54
CA GLY A 37 7.34 0.26 5.01
C GLY A 37 8.63 0.67 4.27
N PRO A 38 9.16 -0.23 3.42
CA PRO A 38 8.42 -1.34 2.82
C PRO A 38 8.35 -2.60 3.73
N TRP A 39 7.20 -3.26 3.70
CA TRP A 39 6.86 -4.41 4.53
C TRP A 39 6.52 -5.67 3.71
N GLY A 40 6.50 -6.82 4.38
CA GLY A 40 6.00 -8.08 3.81
C GLY A 40 4.47 -8.15 3.77
N GLU A 41 3.92 -9.15 3.08
CA GLU A 41 2.46 -9.33 2.94
C GLU A 41 1.78 -9.51 4.29
N ASP A 42 2.36 -10.30 5.19
CA ASP A 42 1.81 -10.56 6.52
C ASP A 42 1.75 -9.28 7.37
N GLU A 43 2.83 -8.48 7.36
CA GLU A 43 2.90 -7.18 8.05
C GLU A 43 1.86 -6.19 7.50
N ILE A 44 1.64 -6.14 6.18
CA ILE A 44 0.59 -5.31 5.55
C ILE A 44 -0.80 -5.78 6.01
N ILE A 45 -1.05 -7.08 6.01
CA ILE A 45 -2.34 -7.65 6.43
C ILE A 45 -2.60 -7.35 7.90
N GLU A 46 -1.61 -7.52 8.77
CA GLU A 46 -1.70 -7.22 10.20
C GLU A 46 -2.04 -5.74 10.41
N TYR A 47 -1.26 -4.85 9.80
CA TYR A 47 -1.49 -3.41 9.86
C TYR A 47 -2.91 -3.01 9.42
N LEU A 48 -3.36 -3.50 8.27
CA LEU A 48 -4.69 -3.17 7.76
C LEU A 48 -5.80 -3.78 8.63
N LYS A 49 -5.61 -4.94 9.25
CA LYS A 49 -6.60 -5.52 10.16
C LYS A 49 -6.72 -4.76 11.48
N GLU A 50 -5.61 -4.25 12.00
CA GLU A 50 -5.58 -3.54 13.28
C GLU A 50 -6.06 -2.09 13.14
N ASP A 51 -5.51 -1.35 12.18
CA ASP A 51 -5.77 0.09 12.04
C ASP A 51 -6.93 0.41 11.08
N TYR A 52 -7.23 -0.48 10.12
CA TYR A 52 -8.18 -0.25 9.02
C TYR A 52 -9.11 -1.44 8.76
N SER A 53 -9.65 -2.04 9.83
CA SER A 53 -10.38 -3.32 9.74
C SER A 53 -11.53 -3.34 8.72
N GLU A 54 -12.33 -2.28 8.62
CA GLU A 54 -13.43 -2.17 7.64
C GLU A 54 -12.89 -2.15 6.20
N LEU A 55 -11.91 -1.29 5.92
CA LEU A 55 -11.22 -1.21 4.62
C LEU A 55 -10.63 -2.57 4.20
N TYR A 56 -10.00 -3.26 5.16
CA TYR A 56 -9.46 -4.60 4.92
C TYR A 56 -10.55 -5.62 4.59
N ILE A 57 -11.67 -5.62 5.31
CA ILE A 57 -12.79 -6.54 5.07
C ILE A 57 -13.37 -6.29 3.67
N GLU A 58 -13.61 -5.03 3.30
CA GLU A 58 -14.15 -4.64 2.00
C GLU A 58 -13.22 -5.00 0.83
N ASN A 59 -11.91 -4.83 1.02
CA ASN A 59 -10.91 -5.05 -0.03
C ASN A 59 -10.16 -6.39 0.06
N LYS A 60 -10.53 -7.31 0.96
CA LYS A 60 -9.76 -8.52 1.27
C LYS A 60 -9.36 -9.32 0.02
N GLU A 61 -10.33 -9.66 -0.82
CA GLU A 61 -10.05 -10.46 -2.03
C GLU A 61 -9.15 -9.70 -3.01
N LYS A 62 -9.37 -8.40 -3.14
CA LYS A 62 -8.58 -7.49 -3.99
C LYS A 62 -7.12 -7.46 -3.54
N ILE A 63 -6.87 -7.31 -2.24
CA ILE A 63 -5.53 -7.32 -1.63
C ILE A 63 -4.84 -8.67 -1.85
N MET A 64 -5.53 -9.79 -1.58
CA MET A 64 -4.95 -11.13 -1.74
C MET A 64 -4.64 -11.47 -3.21
N ASN A 65 -5.45 -10.97 -4.14
CA ASN A 65 -5.18 -11.10 -5.57
C ASN A 65 -4.01 -10.22 -6.00
N TYR A 66 -3.94 -8.99 -5.48
CA TYR A 66 -2.83 -8.08 -5.74
C TYR A 66 -1.50 -8.68 -5.30
N PHE A 67 -1.39 -9.32 -4.14
CA PHE A 67 -0.12 -9.94 -3.72
C PHE A 67 0.41 -10.99 -4.71
N LYS A 68 -0.50 -11.70 -5.40
CA LYS A 68 -0.14 -12.70 -6.42
C LYS A 68 0.04 -12.11 -7.81
N SER A 69 -0.41 -10.88 -8.04
CA SER A 69 -0.41 -10.23 -9.35
C SER A 69 0.94 -9.58 -9.67
N LYS A 70 1.15 -9.24 -10.94
CA LYS A 70 2.28 -8.41 -11.40
C LYS A 70 1.98 -6.91 -11.37
N GLU A 71 0.78 -6.51 -10.94
CA GLU A 71 0.41 -5.09 -10.83
C GLU A 71 1.29 -4.41 -9.79
N VAL A 72 1.75 -3.20 -10.13
CA VAL A 72 2.67 -2.44 -9.28
C VAL A 72 1.92 -1.70 -8.18
N GLU A 73 0.73 -1.18 -8.48
CA GLU A 73 -0.10 -0.38 -7.58
C GLU A 73 -1.49 -0.97 -7.41
N LEU A 74 -2.05 -0.79 -6.22
CA LEU A 74 -3.43 -1.06 -5.87
C LEU A 74 -3.97 0.08 -5.01
N ASN A 75 -5.05 0.72 -5.45
CA ASN A 75 -5.79 1.69 -4.64
C ASN A 75 -6.77 0.93 -3.73
N LEU A 76 -6.83 1.31 -2.45
CA LEU A 76 -7.72 0.72 -1.44
C LEU A 76 -8.89 1.64 -1.15
#